data_AF-A0A4W5M0A1-F1
#
_entry.id   AF-A0A4W5M0A1-F1
#
_cell.length_a   1.000
_cell.length_b   1.000
_cell.length_c   1.000
_cell.angle_alpha   90.00
_cell.angle_beta   90.00
_cell.angle_gamma   90.00
#
_symmetry.space_group_name_H-M   'P 1'
#
loop_
_entity.id
_entity.type
_entity.pdbx_description
1 polymer ?
#
loop_
_entity_poly.entity_id
_entity_poly.type
_entity_poly.pdbx_seq_one_letter_code
_entity_poly.pdbx_strand_id
1 'polypeptide(L)'
;RRVCLGQGIKLTTSTGHIYKYDGFRDTDFENISEYFKAHYKVELSEKELCVKGWNWGTAKFSGPLLSFEVSDSPAFEIPLASVSQCATGKNEVTLEFHQNDEAEVSLMEVRFDVPPRDTATTEEGPEPVELGGCVRCLETVCCPRQM
;
A
#
# COMPACT_ATOMS: atom_id res chain seq x y z
N ARG A 1 -15.65 -7.23 6.63
CA ARG A 1 -14.48 -7.35 7.54
C ARG A 1 -13.73 -6.03 7.41
N ARG A 2 -13.52 -5.27 8.50
CA ARG A 2 -12.72 -4.03 8.45
C ARG A 2 -11.24 -4.41 8.37
N VAL A 3 -10.41 -3.55 7.76
CA VAL A 3 -8.96 -3.78 7.59
C VAL A 3 -8.24 -3.79 8.94
N CYS A 4 -8.80 -3.10 9.94
CA CYS A 4 -8.31 -3.00 11.30
C CYS A 4 -9.40 -3.42 12.31
N LEU A 5 -9.00 -3.71 13.54
CA LEU A 5 -9.93 -3.84 14.66
C LEU A 5 -10.49 -2.46 15.02
N GLY A 6 -11.67 -2.09 14.53
CA GLY A 6 -12.26 -0.76 14.81
C GLY A 6 -11.71 0.35 13.90
N GLN A 7 -11.23 1.44 14.49
CA GLN A 7 -10.50 2.53 13.82
C GLN A 7 -8.98 2.35 14.01
N GLY A 8 -8.20 2.91 13.08
CA GLY A 8 -6.74 2.84 13.12
C GLY A 8 -6.08 4.20 13.00
N ILE A 9 -4.91 4.34 13.62
CA ILE A 9 -4.05 5.52 13.53
C ILE A 9 -2.74 5.11 12.86
N LYS A 10 -2.37 5.85 11.82
CA LYS A 10 -1.08 5.73 11.15
C LYS A 10 -0.23 6.95 11.48
N LEU A 11 0.90 6.73 12.14
CA LEU A 11 1.88 7.77 12.44
C LEU A 11 3.11 7.60 11.55
N THR A 12 3.49 8.67 10.87
CA THR A 12 4.74 8.73 10.09
C THR A 12 5.69 9.70 10.79
N THR A 13 6.86 9.23 11.20
CA THR A 13 7.88 10.08 11.83
C THR A 13 8.68 10.85 10.77
N SER A 14 9.38 11.91 11.20
CA SER A 14 10.33 12.63 10.33
C SER A 14 11.48 11.77 9.81
N THR A 15 11.80 10.67 10.51
CA THR A 15 12.78 9.66 10.07
C THR A 15 12.21 8.66 9.05
N GLY A 16 10.93 8.77 8.69
CA GLY A 16 10.27 7.89 7.73
C GLY A 16 9.75 6.58 8.31
N HIS A 17 9.82 6.38 9.63
CA HIS A 17 9.22 5.19 10.27
C HIS A 17 7.71 5.33 10.31
N ILE A 18 7.03 4.21 10.10
CA ILE A 18 5.57 4.15 10.09
C ILE A 18 5.12 3.22 11.20
N TYR A 19 4.29 3.76 12.10
CA TYR A 19 3.64 3.01 13.17
C TYR A 19 2.14 2.97 12.89
N LYS A 20 1.57 1.76 12.91
CA LYS A 20 0.14 1.54 12.73
C LYS A 20 -0.40 0.96 14.02
N TYR A 21 -1.42 1.60 14.57
CA TYR A 21 -2.15 1.15 15.75
C TYR A 21 -3.62 0.99 15.37
N ASP A 22 -4.25 -0.07 15.84
CA ASP A 22 -5.70 -0.28 15.72
C ASP A 22 -6.34 -0.57 17.07
N GLY A 23 -7.65 -0.79 17.09
CA GLY A 23 -8.44 -1.03 18.30
C GLY A 23 -9.23 0.18 18.79
N PHE A 24 -9.14 1.33 18.10
CA PHE A 24 -9.77 2.57 18.55
C PHE A 24 -11.27 2.59 18.24
N ARG A 25 -12.03 3.30 19.08
CA ARG A 25 -13.45 3.60 18.86
C ARG A 25 -13.59 4.92 18.13
N ASP A 26 -14.72 5.13 17.46
CA ASP A 26 -15.02 6.40 16.78
C ASP A 26 -15.02 7.59 17.77
N THR A 27 -15.43 7.35 19.03
CA THR A 27 -15.41 8.35 20.10
C THR A 27 -14.01 8.77 20.56
N ASP A 28 -12.96 8.03 20.20
CA ASP A 28 -11.60 8.33 20.65
C ASP A 28 -10.92 9.39 19.78
N PHE A 29 -11.44 9.66 18.57
CA PHE A 29 -10.79 10.54 17.59
C PHE A 29 -10.57 11.96 18.12
N GLU A 30 -11.60 12.58 18.70
CA GLU A 30 -11.53 13.98 19.18
C GLU A 30 -10.49 14.13 20.29
N ASN A 31 -10.52 13.25 21.29
CA ASN A 31 -9.55 13.26 22.40
C ASN A 31 -8.10 13.06 21.90
N ILE A 32 -7.90 12.15 20.96
CA ILE A 32 -6.56 11.89 20.42
C ILE A 32 -6.09 13.06 19.55
N SER A 33 -6.97 13.64 18.73
CA SER A 33 -6.66 14.80 17.89
C SER A 33 -6.24 16.01 18.74
N GLU A 34 -6.98 16.30 19.81
CA GLU A 34 -6.63 17.35 20.77
C GLU A 34 -5.27 17.10 21.42
N TYR A 35 -5.00 15.86 21.84
CA TYR A 35 -3.72 15.47 22.43
C TYR A 35 -2.55 15.71 21.46
N PHE A 36 -2.69 15.29 20.19
CA PHE A 36 -1.66 15.49 19.17
C PHE A 36 -1.42 16.97 18.86
N LYS A 37 -2.48 17.75 18.79
CA LYS A 37 -2.40 19.20 18.56
C LYS A 37 -1.77 19.93 19.75
N ALA A 38 -2.10 19.55 20.98
CA ALA A 38 -1.58 20.18 22.19
C ALA A 38 -0.09 19.87 22.41
N HIS A 39 0.30 18.60 22.30
CA HIS A 39 1.62 18.11 22.70
C HIS A 39 2.64 18.01 21.56
N TYR A 40 2.20 17.64 20.36
CA TYR A 40 3.10 17.45 19.21
C TYR A 40 2.97 18.54 18.15
N LYS A 41 1.97 19.42 18.26
CA LYS A 41 1.65 20.44 17.24
C LYS A 41 1.36 19.82 15.87
N VAL A 42 0.75 18.63 15.89
CA VAL A 42 0.34 17.88 14.70
C VAL A 42 -1.16 17.82 14.65
N GLU A 43 -1.74 18.10 13.48
CA GLU A 43 -3.16 17.89 13.23
C GLU A 43 -3.37 16.49 12.65
N LEU A 44 -4.27 15.71 13.27
CA LEU A 44 -4.66 14.41 12.73
C LEU A 44 -5.66 14.62 11.59
N SER A 45 -5.38 13.99 10.46
CA SER A 45 -6.28 13.96 9.30
C SER A 45 -7.02 12.64 9.23
N GLU A 46 -8.33 12.70 9.02
CA GLU A 46 -9.11 11.53 8.63
C GLU A 46 -8.75 11.15 7.19
N LYS A 47 -8.52 9.86 6.96
CA LYS A 47 -8.24 9.33 5.64
C LYS A 47 -9.10 8.11 5.38
N GLU A 48 -10.05 8.24 4.47
CA GLU A 48 -10.88 7.13 4.03
C GLU A 48 -10.10 6.24 3.05
N LEU A 49 -10.31 4.92 3.17
CA LEU A 49 -9.78 3.93 2.24
C LEU A 49 -10.81 3.66 1.13
N CYS A 50 -10.32 3.40 -0.08
CA CYS A 50 -11.18 3.02 -1.20
C CYS A 50 -11.72 1.60 -1.02
N VAL A 51 -13.03 1.47 -0.90
CA VAL A 51 -13.75 0.20 -0.73
C VAL A 51 -14.53 -0.25 -1.98
N LYS A 52 -14.27 0.37 -3.13
CA LYS A 52 -14.96 0.07 -4.40
C LYS A 52 -14.64 -1.32 -4.97
N GLY A 53 -13.54 -1.94 -4.54
CA GLY A 53 -13.10 -3.26 -5.00
C GLY A 53 -12.52 -3.26 -6.43
N TRP A 54 -12.21 -2.10 -7.00
CA TRP A 54 -11.58 -2.01 -8.32
C TRP A 54 -10.10 -2.39 -8.23
N ASN A 55 -9.63 -3.13 -9.22
CA ASN A 55 -8.25 -3.60 -9.28
C ASN A 55 -7.40 -2.82 -10.30
N TRP A 56 -7.89 -1.69 -10.82
CA TRP A 56 -7.11 -0.75 -11.62
C TRP A 56 -7.02 0.60 -10.91
N GLY A 57 -5.86 1.23 -11.02
CA GLY A 57 -5.56 2.44 -10.26
C GLY A 57 -4.15 2.92 -10.53
N THR A 58 -3.61 3.75 -9.65
CA THR A 58 -2.24 4.27 -9.75
C THR A 58 -1.40 3.73 -8.62
N ALA A 59 -0.24 3.17 -8.94
CA ALA A 59 0.78 2.82 -7.96
C ALA A 59 1.71 4.04 -7.74
N LYS A 60 1.80 4.52 -6.51
CA LYS A 60 2.64 5.68 -6.12
C LYS A 60 3.55 5.32 -4.97
N PHE A 61 4.80 5.78 -5.01
CA PHE A 61 5.70 5.67 -3.87
C PHE A 61 5.54 6.88 -2.94
N SER A 62 5.33 6.63 -1.65
CA SER A 62 5.29 7.64 -0.59
C SER A 62 6.29 7.25 0.50
N GLY A 63 7.52 7.75 0.38
CA GLY A 63 8.63 7.30 1.22
C GLY A 63 8.83 5.78 1.08
N PRO A 64 8.86 5.00 2.18
CA PRO A 64 9.07 3.56 2.16
C PRO A 64 7.76 2.75 1.92
N LEU A 65 6.74 3.38 1.33
CA LEU A 65 5.46 2.73 1.02
C LEU A 65 5.18 2.78 -0.49
N LEU A 66 4.68 1.66 -1.02
CA LEU A 66 3.94 1.62 -2.26
C LEU A 66 2.44 1.78 -1.95
N SER A 67 1.81 2.86 -2.40
CA SER A 67 0.38 3.14 -2.28
C SER A 67 -0.32 2.79 -3.59
N PHE A 68 -1.34 1.93 -3.55
CA PHE A 68 -2.22 1.68 -4.68
C PHE A 68 -3.51 2.49 -4.50
N GLU A 69 -3.73 3.46 -5.39
CA GLU A 69 -4.83 4.43 -5.30
C GLU A 69 -5.86 4.20 -6.41
N VAL A 70 -7.13 4.23 -6.03
CA VAL A 70 -8.27 4.11 -6.93
C VAL A 70 -9.10 5.38 -6.80
N SER A 71 -9.22 6.16 -7.88
CA SER A 71 -9.89 7.48 -7.85
C SER A 71 -9.30 8.42 -6.78
N ASP A 72 -7.97 8.52 -6.73
CA ASP A 72 -7.20 9.34 -5.76
C ASP A 72 -7.43 8.99 -4.27
N SER A 73 -8.09 7.86 -4.01
CA SER A 73 -8.29 7.30 -2.67
C SER A 73 -7.43 6.04 -2.50
N PRO A 74 -6.64 5.92 -1.43
CA PRO A 74 -5.80 4.73 -1.21
C PRO A 74 -6.68 3.50 -1.00
N ALA A 75 -6.45 2.45 -1.77
CA ALA A 75 -7.09 1.15 -1.53
C ALA A 75 -6.23 0.30 -0.58
N PHE A 76 -4.92 0.24 -0.80
CA PHE A 76 -3.97 -0.43 0.08
C PHE A 76 -2.57 0.19 0.00
N GLU A 77 -1.76 -0.10 1.02
CA GLU A 77 -0.36 0.31 1.09
C GLU A 77 0.51 -0.90 1.44
N ILE A 78 1.60 -1.07 0.70
CA ILE A 78 2.62 -2.10 0.92
C ILE A 78 3.89 -1.43 1.45
N PRO A 79 4.36 -1.78 2.66
CA PRO A 79 5.69 -1.40 3.11
C PRO A 79 6.76 -2.06 2.26
N LEU A 80 7.70 -1.27 1.72
CA LEU A 80 8.79 -1.81 0.89
C LEU A 80 9.71 -2.75 1.68
N ALA A 81 9.82 -2.55 3.01
CA ALA A 81 10.56 -3.46 3.89
C ALA A 81 9.94 -4.86 4.01
N SER A 82 8.68 -5.05 3.59
CA SER A 82 8.02 -6.36 3.57
C SER A 82 8.24 -7.13 2.27
N VAL A 83 8.73 -6.45 1.21
CA VAL A 83 8.99 -7.04 -0.10
C VAL A 83 10.36 -7.72 -0.07
N SER A 84 10.39 -9.02 -0.36
CA SER A 84 11.61 -9.83 -0.42
C SER A 84 12.30 -9.72 -1.77
N GLN A 85 11.51 -9.72 -2.85
CA GLN A 85 11.97 -9.66 -4.23
C GLN A 85 10.99 -8.85 -5.08
N CYS A 86 11.52 -8.13 -6.06
CA CYS A 86 10.75 -7.47 -7.10
C CYS A 86 11.26 -7.95 -8.46
N ALA A 87 10.39 -8.57 -9.25
CA ALA A 87 10.69 -9.04 -10.59
C ALA A 87 9.91 -8.25 -11.63
N THR A 88 10.52 -7.97 -12.78
CA THR A 88 9.90 -7.24 -13.88
C THR A 88 9.80 -8.13 -15.12
N GLY A 89 8.67 -8.04 -15.81
CA GLY A 89 8.37 -8.68 -17.08
C GLY A 89 8.04 -7.65 -18.16
N LYS A 90 7.61 -8.11 -19.33
CA LYS A 90 7.37 -7.25 -20.51
C LYS A 90 6.40 -6.09 -20.21
N ASN A 91 5.37 -6.34 -19.40
CA ASN A 91 4.40 -5.35 -18.91
C ASN A 91 4.00 -5.65 -17.45
N GLU A 92 4.80 -6.41 -16.72
CA GLU A 92 4.38 -6.92 -15.41
C GLU A 92 5.41 -6.57 -14.34
N VAL A 93 4.93 -6.29 -13.14
CA VAL A 93 5.75 -6.13 -11.95
C VAL A 93 5.21 -7.09 -10.90
N THR A 94 6.05 -8.00 -10.45
CA THR A 94 5.72 -8.98 -9.41
C THR A 94 6.48 -8.63 -8.14
N LEU A 95 5.74 -8.41 -7.05
CA LEU A 95 6.26 -8.23 -5.71
C LEU A 95 6.08 -9.53 -4.94
N GLU A 96 7.19 -10.09 -4.46
CA GLU A 96 7.20 -11.25 -3.58
C GLU A 96 7.47 -10.80 -2.15
N PHE A 97 6.90 -11.51 -1.18
CA PHE A 97 6.93 -11.16 0.23
C PHE A 97 7.60 -12.24 1.05
N HIS A 98 8.22 -11.83 2.16
CA HIS A 98 8.69 -12.78 3.16
C HIS A 98 7.51 -13.56 3.77
N GLN A 99 7.66 -14.87 3.92
CA GLN A 99 6.71 -15.66 4.69
C GLN A 99 6.72 -15.21 6.16
N ASN A 100 5.52 -15.06 6.72
CA ASN A 100 5.34 -14.75 8.12
C ASN A 100 4.69 -15.95 8.82
N ASP A 101 5.47 -16.71 9.58
CA ASP A 101 5.01 -17.90 10.29
C ASP A 101 4.14 -17.57 11.51
N GLU A 102 4.11 -16.31 11.95
CA GLU A 102 3.29 -15.84 13.06
C GLU A 102 1.85 -15.53 12.61
N ALA A 103 1.63 -15.25 11.32
CA ALA A 103 0.32 -14.92 10.76
C ALA A 103 -0.46 -16.18 10.35
N GLU A 104 -1.77 -16.19 10.56
CA GLU A 104 -2.65 -17.27 10.10
C GLU A 104 -2.72 -17.36 8.56
N VAL A 105 -2.65 -16.20 7.90
CA VAL A 105 -2.63 -16.06 6.45
C VAL A 105 -1.56 -15.05 6.09
N SER A 106 -0.67 -15.44 5.19
CA SER A 106 0.45 -14.61 4.76
C SER A 106 0.31 -14.24 3.28
N LEU A 107 0.50 -12.96 2.96
CA LEU A 107 0.60 -12.48 1.59
C LEU A 107 1.93 -12.94 1.00
N MET A 108 1.92 -13.64 -0.13
CA MET A 108 3.09 -14.23 -0.77
C MET A 108 3.53 -13.44 -1.99
N GLU A 109 2.57 -13.04 -2.82
CA GLU A 109 2.83 -12.39 -4.10
C GLU A 109 1.74 -11.37 -4.42
N VAL A 110 2.13 -10.24 -5.01
CA VAL A 110 1.25 -9.30 -5.70
C VAL A 110 1.80 -9.04 -7.09
N ARG A 111 0.98 -9.25 -8.12
CA ARG A 111 1.37 -8.96 -9.52
C ARG A 111 0.58 -7.79 -10.08
N PHE A 112 1.27 -6.81 -10.66
CA PHE A 112 0.70 -5.69 -11.38
C PHE A 112 0.96 -5.82 -12.88
N ASP A 113 -0.05 -5.52 -13.70
CA ASP A 113 0.11 -5.18 -15.10
C ASP A 113 0.33 -3.67 -15.22
N VAL A 114 1.37 -3.30 -15.94
CA VAL A 114 1.80 -1.94 -16.25
C VAL A 114 1.64 -1.75 -17.75
N PRO A 115 0.57 -1.08 -18.21
CA PRO A 115 0.36 -0.81 -19.61
C PRO A 115 1.54 -0.03 -20.20
N PRO A 116 1.94 -0.34 -21.45
CA PRO A 116 2.89 0.49 -22.18
C PRO A 116 2.39 1.94 -22.21
N ARG A 117 3.28 2.91 -21.98
CA ARG A 117 2.91 4.30 -22.22
C ARG A 117 2.71 4.50 -23.72
N ASP A 118 1.68 5.25 -24.11
CA ASP A 118 1.51 5.74 -25.48
C ASP A 118 2.57 6.84 -25.77
N THR A 119 3.85 6.48 -25.73
CA THR A 119 4.90 7.27 -26.37
C THR A 119 5.18 6.61 -27.72
N ALA A 120 4.47 7.07 -28.75
CA ALA A 120 4.94 6.88 -30.12
C ALA A 120 6.41 7.34 -30.21
N THR A 121 7.26 6.56 -30.87
CA THR A 121 8.74 6.69 -31.03
C THR A 121 9.51 6.26 -29.77
N THR A 122 10.42 5.27 -29.75
CA THR A 122 11.37 4.74 -30.73
C THR A 122 11.82 3.34 -30.29
N GLU A 123 12.26 2.49 -31.23
CA GLU A 123 12.86 1.18 -30.97
C GLU A 123 14.22 1.31 -30.25
N GLU A 124 14.31 1.23 -28.92
CA GLU A 124 15.58 0.93 -28.22
C GLU A 124 15.32 0.24 -26.86
N GLY A 125 15.81 -1.00 -26.71
CA GLY A 125 16.05 -1.69 -25.43
C GLY A 125 14.85 -1.99 -24.50
N PRO A 126 15.00 -2.90 -23.51
CA PRO A 126 14.04 -2.99 -22.41
C PRO A 126 14.24 -1.78 -21.49
N GLU A 127 13.48 -0.72 -21.71
CA GLU A 127 13.38 0.40 -20.79
C GLU A 127 12.88 -0.07 -19.41
N PRO A 128 13.38 0.49 -18.29
CA PRO A 128 12.88 0.14 -16.97
C PRO A 128 11.38 0.43 -16.87
N VAL A 129 10.63 -0.50 -16.30
CA VAL A 129 9.18 -0.35 -16.08
C VAL A 129 8.92 0.71 -14.99
N GLU A 130 8.51 1.91 -15.43
CA GLU A 130 8.24 3.04 -14.54
C GLU A 130 6.78 3.05 -14.05
N LEU A 131 6.58 2.74 -12.77
CA LEU A 131 5.29 2.85 -12.07
C LEU A 131 4.88 4.33 -11.95
N GLY A 132 4.16 4.83 -12.94
CA GLY A 132 3.62 6.21 -12.94
C GLY A 132 2.30 6.39 -13.71
N GLY A 133 1.82 5.33 -14.37
CA GLY A 133 0.55 5.31 -15.09
C GLY A 133 -0.54 4.51 -14.36
N CYS A 134 -1.69 4.36 -15.01
CA CYS A 134 -2.74 3.45 -14.56
C CYS A 134 -2.20 2.00 -14.65
N VAL A 135 -2.17 1.29 -13.53
CA VAL A 135 -1.75 -0.11 -13.41
C VAL A 135 -2.92 -0.97 -12.96
N ARG A 136 -2.86 -2.27 -13.25
CA ARG A 136 -3.89 -3.24 -12.83
C ARG A 136 -3.28 -4.27 -11.89
N CYS A 137 -3.78 -4.37 -10.66
CA CYS A 137 -3.46 -5.48 -9.75
C CYS A 137 -4.13 -6.76 -10.30
N LEU A 138 -3.33 -7.68 -10.82
CA LEU A 138 -3.80 -8.90 -11.47
C LEU A 138 -4.17 -9.96 -10.43
N GLU A 139 -3.23 -10.24 -9.53
CA GLU A 139 -3.32 -11.35 -8.59
C GLU A 139 -2.71 -10.99 -7.24
N THR A 140 -3.24 -11.62 -6.20
CA THR A 140 -2.74 -11.56 -4.83
C THR A 140 -2.77 -12.99 -4.30
N VAL A 141 -1.59 -13.58 -4.11
CA VAL A 141 -1.47 -14.96 -3.62
C VAL A 141 -1.30 -14.92 -2.11
N CYS A 142 -2.23 -15.54 -1.39
CA CYS A 142 -2.15 -15.69 0.07
C CYS A 142 -2.03 -17.17 0.44
N CYS A 143 -1.11 -17.50 1.33
CA CYS A 143 -0.92 -18.86 1.83
C CYS A 143 -1.39 -18.96 3.29
N PRO A 144 -2.25 -19.92 3.66
CA PRO A 144 -2.53 -20.20 5.05
C PRO A 144 -1.28 -20.77 5.73
N ARG A 145 -1.14 -20.54 7.04
CA ARG A 145 -0.08 -21.14 7.85
C ARG A 145 -0.11 -22.66 7.71
N GLN A 146 1.02 -23.25 7.33
CA GLN A 146 1.18 -24.71 7.36
C GLN A 146 1.30 -25.16 8.83
N MET A 147 0.42 -26.08 9.24
CA MET A 147 0.43 -26.71 10.57
C MET A 147 1.53 -27.73 10.72
#